data_AF-A0A6P1Y2A7-F1
#
_entry.id   AF-A0A6P1Y2A7-F1
#
_cell.length_a   1.000
_cell.length_b   1.000
_cell.length_c   1.000
_cell.angle_alpha   90.00
_cell.angle_beta   90.00
_cell.angle_gamma   90.00
#
_symmetry.space_group_name_H-M   'P 1'
#
loop_
_entity.id
_entity.type
_entity.pdbx_description
1 polymer ?
#
loop_
_entity_poly.entity_id
_entity_poly.type
_entity_poly.pdbx_seq_one_letter_code
_entity_poly.pdbx_strand_id
1 'polypeptide(L)'
;MSFGMFGAAAALGISAFGSALGLAIAGQGTIGAWKRCYLNNKPAPFILLAFAGAPLTQTIYGFLLMNKMLTSKADPWFLLGVGVACGLGIAASAIAQGKASAAGSDALAETGKGFGQYITVVGLCETVALFVMVFGLINC
;
A
#
# COMPACT_ATOMS: atom_id res chain seq x y z
N MET A 1 -1.69 -30.07 -6.84
CA MET A 1 -1.44 -28.64 -6.54
C MET A 1 -0.58 -28.57 -5.30
N SER A 2 0.59 -27.94 -5.36
CA SER A 2 1.44 -27.74 -4.19
C SER A 2 0.92 -26.57 -3.37
N PHE A 3 0.78 -26.71 -2.05
CA PHE A 3 0.37 -25.62 -1.14
C PHE A 3 1.23 -24.36 -1.28
N GLY A 4 2.49 -24.50 -1.71
CA GLY A 4 3.37 -23.35 -1.99
C GLY A 4 2.87 -22.46 -3.14
N MET A 5 2.17 -23.02 -4.13
CA MET A 5 1.54 -22.23 -5.21
C MET A 5 0.37 -21.39 -4.69
N PHE A 6 -0.37 -21.91 -3.71
CA PHE A 6 -1.41 -21.14 -3.03
C PHE A 6 -0.78 -20.01 -2.20
N GLY A 7 0.33 -20.28 -1.52
CA GLY A 7 1.12 -19.24 -0.85
C GLY A 7 1.52 -18.11 -1.82
N ALA A 8 2.08 -18.44 -2.98
CA ALA A 8 2.46 -17.44 -3.98
C ALA A 8 1.26 -16.61 -4.46
N ALA A 9 0.12 -17.27 -4.74
CA ALA A 9 -1.11 -16.56 -5.12
C ALA A 9 -1.65 -15.67 -3.98
N ALA A 10 -1.58 -16.13 -2.73
CA ALA A 10 -1.99 -15.38 -1.55
C ALA A 10 -1.13 -14.13 -1.33
N ALA A 11 0.18 -14.22 -1.57
CA ALA A 11 1.10 -13.09 -1.49
C ALA A 11 0.66 -11.92 -2.38
N LEU A 12 0.35 -12.19 -3.66
CA LEU A 12 -0.15 -11.17 -4.57
C LEU A 12 -1.59 -10.76 -4.23
N GLY A 13 -2.48 -11.73 -4.05
CA GLY A 13 -3.92 -11.47 -3.89
C GLY A 13 -4.24 -10.63 -2.65
N ILE A 14 -3.64 -10.96 -1.50
CA ILE A 14 -3.87 -10.21 -0.25
C ILE A 14 -3.23 -8.82 -0.35
N SER A 15 -2.03 -8.71 -0.92
CA SER A 15 -1.36 -7.41 -1.13
C SER A 15 -2.19 -6.48 -2.02
N ALA A 16 -2.71 -7.01 -3.13
CA ALA A 16 -3.58 -6.27 -4.05
C ALA A 16 -4.90 -5.85 -3.38
N PHE A 17 -5.47 -6.71 -2.53
CA PHE A 17 -6.66 -6.37 -1.74
C PHE A 17 -6.40 -5.19 -0.80
N GLY A 18 -5.31 -5.22 -0.04
CA GLY A 18 -4.94 -4.09 0.83
C GLY A 18 -4.64 -2.81 0.04
N SER A 19 -3.96 -2.94 -1.10
CA SER A 19 -3.70 -1.83 -2.03
C SER A 19 -4.99 -1.17 -2.51
N ALA A 20 -5.99 -1.95 -2.92
CA ALA A 20 -7.30 -1.44 -3.33
C ALA A 20 -8.03 -0.71 -2.20
N LEU A 21 -7.99 -1.25 -0.98
CA LEU A 21 -8.59 -0.60 0.20
C LEU A 21 -7.86 0.71 0.55
N GLY A 22 -6.52 0.68 0.56
CA GLY A 22 -5.71 1.88 0.80
C GLY A 22 -6.00 2.98 -0.22
N LEU A 23 -6.05 2.60 -1.51
CA LEU A 23 -6.38 3.50 -2.62
C LEU A 23 -7.79 4.09 -2.48
N ALA A 24 -8.77 3.28 -2.07
CA ALA A 24 -10.13 3.75 -1.83
C ALA A 24 -10.18 4.79 -0.69
N ILE A 25 -9.50 4.53 0.43
CA ILE A 25 -9.43 5.46 1.57
C ILE A 25 -8.73 6.77 1.17
N ALA A 26 -7.55 6.67 0.55
CA ALA A 26 -6.79 7.84 0.12
C ALA A 26 -7.54 8.64 -0.95
N GLY A 27 -8.15 7.96 -1.92
CA GLY A 27 -8.93 8.55 -2.99
C GLY A 27 -10.16 9.29 -2.48
N GLN A 28 -10.91 8.71 -1.54
CA GLN A 28 -12.04 9.39 -0.90
C GLN A 28 -11.60 10.66 -0.17
N GLY A 29 -10.50 10.61 0.58
CA GLY A 29 -9.92 11.79 1.25
C GLY A 29 -9.52 12.89 0.27
N THR A 30 -8.83 12.52 -0.81
CA THR A 30 -8.39 13.46 -1.86
C THR A 30 -9.57 14.08 -2.62
N ILE A 31 -10.58 13.29 -3.00
CA ILE A 31 -11.80 13.81 -3.65
C ILE A 31 -12.52 14.79 -2.71
N GLY A 32 -12.65 14.45 -1.42
CA GLY A 32 -13.23 15.33 -0.42
C GLY A 32 -12.45 16.63 -0.20
N ALA A 33 -11.13 16.57 -0.27
CA ALA A 33 -10.25 17.73 -0.22
C ALA A 33 -10.43 18.64 -1.45
N TRP A 34 -10.43 18.10 -2.67
CA TRP A 34 -10.70 18.88 -3.88
C TRP A 34 -12.09 19.51 -3.88
N LYS A 35 -13.13 18.76 -3.47
CA LYS A 35 -14.49 19.30 -3.32
C LYS A 35 -14.49 20.56 -2.44
N ARG A 36 -13.79 20.57 -1.31
CA ARG A 36 -13.69 21.73 -0.42
C ARG A 36 -12.90 22.88 -1.02
N CYS A 37 -11.85 22.60 -1.80
CA CYS A 37 -11.17 23.66 -2.56
C CYS A 37 -12.14 24.36 -3.51
N TYR A 38 -12.90 23.59 -4.30
CA TYR A 38 -13.87 24.14 -5.25
C TYR A 38 -14.97 24.96 -4.57
N LEU A 39 -15.55 24.46 -3.46
CA LEU A 39 -16.57 25.19 -2.70
C LEU A 39 -16.06 26.53 -2.15
N ASN A 40 -14.76 26.63 -1.85
CA ASN A 40 -14.13 27.83 -1.33
C ASN A 40 -13.48 28.71 -2.41
N ASN A 41 -13.73 28.45 -3.70
CA ASN A 41 -13.08 29.12 -4.84
C ASN A 41 -11.54 29.10 -4.76
N LYS A 42 -10.96 28.04 -4.18
CA LYS A 42 -9.53 27.81 -4.10
C LYS A 42 -9.09 26.83 -5.20
N PRO A 43 -7.86 26.95 -5.73
CA PRO A 43 -7.35 25.97 -6.69
C PRO A 43 -7.25 24.59 -6.03
N ALA A 44 -7.66 23.56 -6.76
CA ALA A 44 -7.55 22.17 -6.35
C ALA A 44 -6.13 21.65 -6.68
N PRO A 45 -5.27 21.37 -5.68
CA PRO A 45 -3.87 21.03 -5.95
C PRO A 45 -3.76 19.65 -6.60
N PHE A 46 -3.13 19.55 -7.77
CA PHE A 46 -2.89 18.26 -8.42
C PHE A 46 -1.96 17.36 -7.59
N ILE A 47 -1.08 17.95 -6.77
CA ILE A 47 -0.14 17.23 -5.91
C ILE A 47 -0.84 16.28 -4.90
N LEU A 48 -2.13 16.48 -4.60
CA LEU A 48 -2.90 15.54 -3.76
C LEU A 48 -3.00 14.13 -4.37
N LEU A 49 -2.78 14.00 -5.69
CA LEU A 49 -2.73 12.71 -6.36
C LEU A 49 -1.56 11.84 -5.84
N ALA A 50 -0.46 12.46 -5.39
CA ALA A 50 0.66 11.73 -4.79
C ALA A 50 0.22 10.98 -3.52
N PHE A 51 -0.68 11.56 -2.72
CA PHE A 51 -1.27 10.88 -1.56
C PHE A 51 -2.26 9.80 -2.00
N ALA A 52 -3.13 10.11 -2.97
CA ALA A 52 -4.13 9.15 -3.45
C ALA A 52 -3.48 7.87 -4.00
N GLY A 53 -2.42 8.01 -4.81
CA GLY A 53 -1.77 6.88 -5.48
C GLY A 53 -0.77 6.10 -4.64
N ALA A 54 -0.35 6.60 -3.46
CA ALA A 54 0.68 5.96 -2.64
C ALA A 54 0.43 4.46 -2.37
N PRO A 55 -0.79 4.00 -2.06
CA PRO A 55 -1.06 2.59 -1.75
C PRO A 55 -0.95 1.61 -2.92
N LEU A 56 -0.67 2.07 -4.15
CA LEU A 56 -0.54 1.19 -5.33
C LEU A 56 0.72 0.32 -5.28
N THR A 57 1.77 0.78 -4.60
CA THR A 57 3.07 0.09 -4.55
C THR A 57 2.98 -1.29 -3.89
N GLN A 58 2.05 -1.49 -2.96
CA GLN A 58 1.84 -2.77 -2.28
C GLN A 58 1.46 -3.92 -3.23
N THR A 59 0.73 -3.63 -4.31
CA THR A 59 0.46 -4.65 -5.35
C THR A 59 1.76 -5.10 -6.02
N ILE A 60 2.68 -4.17 -6.27
CA ILE A 60 3.98 -4.46 -6.88
C ILE A 60 4.82 -5.31 -5.92
N TYR A 61 4.84 -4.99 -4.63
CA TYR A 61 5.57 -5.78 -3.63
C TYR A 61 5.04 -7.22 -3.52
N GLY A 62 3.71 -7.39 -3.53
CA GLY A 62 3.08 -8.72 -3.57
C GLY A 62 3.45 -9.51 -4.83
N PHE A 63 3.52 -8.84 -5.98
CA PHE A 63 3.94 -9.44 -7.25
C PHE A 63 5.41 -9.89 -7.22
N LEU A 64 6.32 -9.05 -6.71
CA LEU A 64 7.73 -9.41 -6.60
C LEU A 64 7.93 -10.62 -5.69
N LEU A 65 7.23 -10.65 -4.55
CA LEU A 65 7.27 -11.80 -3.63
C LEU A 65 6.72 -13.07 -4.29
N MET A 66 5.57 -12.99 -4.97
CA MET A 66 4.99 -14.12 -5.71
C MET A 66 5.99 -14.71 -6.71
N ASN A 67 6.63 -13.89 -7.53
CA ASN A 67 7.59 -14.37 -8.54
C ASN A 67 8.76 -15.12 -7.92
N LYS A 68 9.28 -14.62 -6.80
CA LYS A 68 10.34 -15.32 -6.06
C LYS A 68 9.87 -16.67 -5.52
N MET A 69 8.69 -16.70 -4.89
CA MET A 69 8.10 -17.92 -4.33
C MET A 69 7.85 -19.00 -5.39
N LEU A 70 7.46 -18.63 -6.61
CA LEU A 70 7.25 -19.58 -7.71
C LEU A 70 8.52 -20.34 -8.12
N THR A 71 9.70 -19.78 -7.84
CA THR A 71 11.01 -20.40 -8.13
C THR A 71 11.65 -21.08 -6.91
N SER A 72 11.00 -20.98 -5.75
CA SER A 72 11.51 -21.52 -4.48
C SER A 72 11.48 -23.05 -4.44
N LYS A 73 12.45 -23.63 -3.75
CA LYS A 73 12.49 -25.07 -3.40
C LYS A 73 12.22 -25.30 -1.91
N ALA A 74 11.79 -24.27 -1.17
CA ALA A 74 11.46 -24.36 0.23
C ALA A 74 10.23 -25.27 0.45
N ASP A 75 10.01 -25.64 1.70
CA ASP A 75 8.87 -26.48 2.08
C ASP A 75 7.52 -25.83 1.67
N PRO A 76 6.60 -26.56 1.02
CA PRO A 76 5.33 -26.01 0.56
C PRO A 76 4.44 -25.41 1.65
N TRP A 77 4.48 -25.93 2.88
CA TRP A 77 3.73 -25.37 4.01
C TRP A 77 4.37 -24.09 4.51
N PHE A 78 5.70 -24.03 4.51
CA PHE A 78 6.41 -22.79 4.79
C PHE A 78 6.08 -21.69 3.77
N LEU A 79 6.08 -22.01 2.47
CA LEU A 79 5.71 -21.07 1.42
C LEU A 79 4.26 -20.59 1.54
N LEU A 80 3.34 -21.48 1.93
CA LEU A 80 1.96 -21.08 2.28
C LEU A 80 1.94 -20.02 3.39
N GLY A 81 2.68 -20.28 4.48
CA GLY A 81 2.80 -19.36 5.62
C GLY A 81 3.41 -18.02 5.23
N VAL A 82 4.51 -18.03 4.46
CA VAL A 82 5.15 -16.80 3.94
C VAL A 82 4.16 -15.99 3.10
N GLY A 83 3.46 -16.64 2.17
CA GLY A 83 2.53 -15.95 1.28
C GLY A 83 1.40 -15.24 2.02
N VAL A 84 0.78 -15.93 2.98
CA VAL A 84 -0.32 -15.37 3.78
C VAL A 84 0.18 -14.29 4.74
N ALA A 85 1.23 -14.57 5.51
CA ALA A 85 1.75 -13.64 6.51
C ALA A 85 2.30 -12.37 5.85
N CYS A 86 3.09 -12.52 4.78
CA CYS A 86 3.64 -11.37 4.07
C CYS A 86 2.55 -10.58 3.33
N GLY A 87 1.60 -11.28 2.68
CA GLY A 87 0.46 -10.63 2.03
C GLY A 87 -0.35 -9.79 3.03
N LEU A 88 -0.63 -10.32 4.22
CA LEU A 88 -1.33 -9.57 5.27
C LEU A 88 -0.54 -8.37 5.77
N GLY A 89 0.78 -8.49 5.97
CA GLY A 89 1.63 -7.38 6.37
C GLY A 89 1.67 -6.26 5.34
N ILE A 90 1.81 -6.62 4.05
CA ILE A 90 1.74 -5.68 2.93
C ILE A 90 0.36 -5.01 2.86
N ALA A 91 -0.72 -5.77 3.03
CA ALA A 91 -2.08 -5.24 3.01
C ALA A 91 -2.36 -4.26 4.16
N ALA A 92 -1.91 -4.59 5.37
CA ALA A 92 -2.04 -3.72 6.54
C ALA A 92 -1.28 -2.40 6.33
N SER A 93 -0.07 -2.46 5.74
CA SER A 93 0.70 -1.28 5.36
C SER A 93 -0.05 -0.41 4.34
N ALA A 94 -0.66 -0.98 3.30
CA ALA A 94 -1.45 -0.22 2.32
C ALA A 94 -2.64 0.51 2.96
N ILE A 95 -3.36 -0.14 3.87
CA ILE A 95 -4.50 0.47 4.57
C ILE A 95 -4.03 1.63 5.47
N ALA A 96 -2.93 1.43 6.21
CA ALA A 96 -2.35 2.48 7.04
C ALA A 96 -1.87 3.66 6.19
N GLN A 97 -1.19 3.38 5.08
CA GLN A 97 -0.74 4.37 4.11
C GLN A 97 -1.92 5.14 3.52
N GLY A 98 -3.01 4.46 3.17
CA GLY A 98 -4.23 5.10 2.68
C GLY A 98 -4.86 6.07 3.68
N LYS A 99 -4.90 5.71 4.97
CA LYS A 99 -5.37 6.59 6.04
C LYS A 99 -4.47 7.80 6.24
N ALA A 100 -3.15 7.61 6.26
CA ALA A 100 -2.19 8.70 6.36
C ALA A 100 -2.29 9.65 5.16
N SER A 101 -2.43 9.10 3.95
CA SER A 101 -2.66 9.85 2.72
C SER A 101 -3.96 10.67 2.75
N ALA A 102 -5.07 10.09 3.24
CA ALA A 102 -6.33 10.81 3.37
C ALA A 102 -6.19 12.03 4.29
N ALA A 103 -5.52 11.87 5.44
CA ALA A 103 -5.24 12.97 6.37
C ALA A 103 -4.26 14.00 5.78
N GLY A 104 -3.24 13.55 5.03
CA GLY A 104 -2.31 14.43 4.32
C GLY A 104 -2.98 15.27 3.24
N SER A 105 -3.89 14.67 2.47
CA SER A 105 -4.68 15.37 1.47
C SER A 105 -5.59 16.43 2.09
N ASP A 106 -6.23 16.07 3.20
CA ASP A 106 -7.06 16.97 3.98
C ASP A 106 -6.27 18.20 4.46
N ALA A 107 -5.19 17.95 5.23
CA ALA A 107 -4.36 18.99 5.81
C ALA A 107 -3.70 19.89 4.74
N LEU A 108 -3.22 19.31 3.64
CA LEU A 108 -2.60 20.08 2.56
C LEU A 108 -3.60 20.96 1.80
N ALA A 109 -4.82 20.47 1.56
CA ALA A 109 -5.85 21.27 0.89
C ALA A 109 -6.33 22.46 1.74
N GLU A 110 -6.38 22.29 3.07
CA GLU A 110 -6.80 23.38 3.97
C GLU A 110 -5.69 24.40 4.20
N THR A 111 -4.46 23.93 4.45
CA THR A 111 -3.36 24.80 4.89
C THR A 111 -2.45 25.26 3.74
N GLY A 112 -2.42 24.53 2.62
CA GLY A 112 -1.45 24.73 1.53
C GLY A 112 0.00 24.46 1.94
N LYS A 113 0.25 23.88 3.11
CA LYS A 113 1.58 23.68 3.70
C LYS A 113 1.74 22.22 4.15
N GLY A 114 2.98 21.83 4.42
CA GLY A 114 3.27 20.58 5.11
C GLY A 114 3.41 19.35 4.22
N PHE A 115 3.41 19.47 2.89
CA PHE A 115 3.49 18.32 1.98
C PHE A 115 4.65 17.37 2.32
N GLY A 116 5.85 17.91 2.54
CA GLY A 116 7.03 17.13 2.91
C GLY A 116 6.83 16.32 4.19
N GLN A 117 6.27 16.95 5.23
CA GLN A 117 5.98 16.28 6.50
C GLN A 117 4.95 15.16 6.32
N TYR A 118 3.87 15.42 5.58
CA TYR A 118 2.80 14.44 5.40
C TYR A 118 3.25 13.25 4.55
N ILE A 119 4.01 13.50 3.47
CA ILE A 119 4.51 12.42 2.61
C ILE A 119 5.56 11.57 3.34
N THR A 120 6.33 12.14 4.27
CA THR A 120 7.21 11.35 5.15
C THR A 120 6.41 10.35 5.98
N VAL A 121 5.28 10.73 6.56
CA VAL A 121 4.44 9.79 7.33
C VAL A 121 3.83 8.69 6.43
N VAL A 122 3.41 9.07 5.22
CA VAL A 122 2.96 8.10 4.20
C VAL A 122 4.08 7.13 3.83
N GLY A 123 5.33 7.62 3.69
CA GLY A 123 6.51 6.79 3.46
C GLY A 123 6.85 5.87 4.64
N LEU A 124 6.67 6.32 5.88
CA LEU A 124 6.85 5.45 7.06
C LEU A 124 5.88 4.26 7.03
N CYS A 125 4.63 4.48 6.63
CA CYS A 125 3.66 3.39 6.47
C CYS A 125 4.12 2.36 5.42
N GLU A 126 4.78 2.81 4.35
CA GLU A 126 5.33 1.96 3.29
C GLU A 126 6.45 1.04 3.77
N THR A 127 7.30 1.52 4.69
CA THR A 127 8.48 0.75 5.16
C THR A 127 8.11 -0.62 5.72
N VAL A 128 6.92 -0.76 6.32
CA VAL A 128 6.42 -2.04 6.81
C VAL A 128 6.23 -3.04 5.65
N ALA A 129 5.65 -2.62 4.53
CA ALA A 129 5.52 -3.48 3.35
C ALA A 129 6.88 -3.86 2.77
N LEU A 130 7.82 -2.92 2.71
CA LEU A 130 9.18 -3.19 2.23
C LEU A 130 9.90 -4.21 3.11
N PHE A 131 9.86 -4.07 4.43
CA PHE A 131 10.48 -5.05 5.34
C PHE A 131 9.86 -6.42 5.19
N VAL A 132 8.53 -6.51 5.20
CA VAL A 132 7.81 -7.77 5.06
C VAL A 132 8.11 -8.44 3.72
N MET A 133 8.12 -7.68 2.62
CA MET A 133 8.49 -8.19 1.30
C MET A 133 9.93 -8.71 1.30
N VAL A 134 10.90 -7.90 1.74
CA VAL A 134 12.33 -8.26 1.72
C VAL A 134 12.60 -9.50 2.58
N PHE A 135 12.03 -9.56 3.78
CA PHE A 135 12.18 -10.74 4.64
C PHE A 135 11.53 -11.98 4.02
N GLY A 136 10.37 -11.84 3.37
CA GLY A 136 9.79 -12.91 2.57
C GLY A 136 10.75 -13.39 1.49
N LEU A 137 11.26 -12.47 0.65
CA LEU A 137 12.14 -12.75 -0.48
C LEU A 137 13.43 -13.49 -0.12
N ILE A 138 14.00 -13.21 1.05
CA ILE A 138 15.26 -13.84 1.51
C ILE A 138 15.01 -15.27 2.02
N ASN A 139 13.82 -15.55 2.54
CA ASN A 139 13.50 -16.82 3.19
C ASN A 139 12.79 -17.83 2.27
N CYS A 140 12.28 -17.40 1.10
CA CYS A 140 11.70 -18.29 0.10
C CYS A 140 12.69 -18.63 -1.03
#